data_AF-A0A131Y7M4-F1
#
_entry.id   AF-A0A131Y7M4-F1
#
_cell.length_a   1.000
_cell.length_b   1.000
_cell.length_c   1.000
_cell.angle_alpha   90.00
_cell.angle_beta   90.00
_cell.angle_gamma   90.00
#
_symmetry.space_group_name_H-M   'P 1'
#
loop_
_entity.id
_entity.type
_entity.pdbx_description
1 polymer ?
#
loop_
_entity_poly.entity_id
_entity_poly.type
_entity_poly.pdbx_seq_one_letter_code
_entity_poly.pdbx_strand_id
1 'polypeptide(L)'
;SASTTPVPIPYYINVNYDNLEITSSELKKEMFKISENLSCLQTSLNQWLEEVGTLEKTTHKELKDATLKISDHLSGLSTCVEDSQEDAREAARNTKGQLEAQLSTLSKQLDRIETQSFAAANKELKIAIKETTKTHMAQELRAQYEELVNVTKSVSDCVLGFCANKKFHWYLKGWEDLKKSALETGLKRTDSPFLYVCGYNVCLFIELRKAEGQTILAMFMRIHPGVNDSKLKWPFSKTFTLGVIHPKDKAKRKICEAHPSECSDKQYFQMPKQDSNLGFGTPTLSTANELEREGFGMDDSLHCFLQVET
;
A
#
# COMPACT_ATOMS: atom_id res chain seq x y z
N SER A 1 91.52 -140.28 35.85
CA SER A 1 91.44 -141.76 35.94
C SER A 1 90.65 -142.30 34.76
N ALA A 2 91.14 -143.42 34.25
CA ALA A 2 90.72 -144.10 33.02
C ALA A 2 89.35 -144.80 33.12
N SER A 3 88.71 -145.01 31.97
CA SER A 3 88.18 -146.34 31.59
C SER A 3 87.81 -146.36 30.10
N THR A 4 88.32 -147.36 29.39
CA THR A 4 88.16 -147.65 27.96
C THR A 4 87.22 -148.85 27.80
N THR A 5 86.21 -148.77 26.93
CA THR A 5 85.56 -149.93 26.25
C THR A 5 84.61 -149.42 25.12
N PRO A 6 84.21 -150.22 24.12
CA PRO A 6 84.54 -149.97 22.71
C PRO A 6 83.33 -149.73 21.78
N VAL A 7 83.66 -149.28 20.57
CA VAL A 7 82.81 -149.06 19.39
C VAL A 7 82.09 -150.34 18.92
N PRO A 8 80.85 -150.19 18.41
CA PRO A 8 80.42 -150.91 17.20
C PRO A 8 79.87 -149.98 16.10
N ILE A 9 80.11 -150.38 14.85
CA ILE A 9 79.84 -149.68 13.57
C ILE A 9 78.39 -149.99 13.05
N PRO A 10 77.92 -149.45 11.91
CA PRO A 10 76.89 -148.42 11.78
C PRO A 10 75.53 -148.98 11.29
N TYR A 11 74.41 -148.27 11.55
CA TYR A 11 73.15 -148.55 10.84
C TYR A 11 72.50 -147.28 10.29
N TYR A 12 72.23 -147.37 8.98
CA TYR A 12 71.69 -146.37 8.08
C TYR A 12 70.29 -145.89 8.46
N ILE A 13 70.13 -144.57 8.31
CA ILE A 13 68.96 -143.73 8.05
C ILE A 13 67.66 -144.47 7.66
N ASN A 14 66.54 -144.10 8.31
CA ASN A 14 65.22 -144.23 7.70
C ASN A 14 64.45 -142.90 7.81
N VAL A 15 64.53 -142.10 6.73
CA VAL A 15 63.65 -140.94 6.50
C VAL A 15 62.26 -141.50 6.23
N ASN A 16 61.28 -141.14 7.04
CA ASN A 16 59.89 -141.53 6.86
C ASN A 16 59.30 -140.74 5.67
N TYR A 17 59.48 -141.29 4.47
CA TYR A 17 59.06 -140.69 3.19
C TYR A 17 57.55 -140.37 3.14
N ASP A 18 56.71 -141.10 3.88
CA ASP A 18 55.24 -140.93 3.85
C ASP A 18 54.78 -139.57 4.41
N ASN A 19 55.45 -139.03 5.44
CA ASN A 19 55.06 -137.75 6.07
C ASN A 19 55.55 -136.52 5.26
N LEU A 20 56.65 -136.69 4.52
CA LEU A 20 57.20 -135.70 3.59
C LEU A 20 56.34 -135.61 2.32
N GLU A 21 55.79 -136.74 1.88
CA GLU A 21 54.90 -136.82 0.71
C GLU A 21 53.52 -136.19 0.99
N ILE A 22 52.96 -136.38 2.19
CA ILE A 22 51.72 -135.73 2.64
C ILE A 22 51.90 -134.20 2.72
N THR A 23 52.94 -133.72 3.40
CA THR A 23 53.22 -132.27 3.51
C THR A 23 53.55 -131.62 2.16
N SER A 24 54.27 -132.32 1.28
CA SER A 24 54.52 -131.89 -0.10
C SER A 24 53.22 -131.80 -0.91
N SER A 25 52.33 -132.79 -0.79
CA SER A 25 50.99 -132.80 -1.37
C SER A 25 50.15 -131.59 -0.91
N GLU A 26 50.19 -131.28 0.38
CA GLU A 26 49.42 -130.21 1.00
C GLU A 26 49.94 -128.82 0.61
N LEU A 27 51.27 -128.65 0.57
CA LEU A 27 51.92 -127.43 0.12
C LEU A 27 51.67 -127.19 -1.38
N LYS A 28 51.64 -128.26 -2.19
CA LYS A 28 51.27 -128.19 -3.61
C LYS A 28 49.81 -127.78 -3.80
N LYS A 29 48.89 -128.29 -2.97
CA LYS A 29 47.47 -127.90 -2.96
C LYS A 29 47.28 -126.43 -2.59
N GLU A 30 47.97 -125.95 -1.55
CA GLU A 30 47.95 -124.53 -1.17
C GLU A 30 48.59 -123.63 -2.24
N MET A 31 49.69 -124.08 -2.87
CA MET A 31 50.31 -123.35 -3.97
C MET A 31 49.38 -123.25 -5.19
N PHE A 32 48.63 -124.31 -5.50
CA PHE A 32 47.57 -124.29 -6.51
C PHE A 32 46.48 -123.28 -6.15
N LYS A 33 46.03 -123.26 -4.90
CA LYS A 33 45.00 -122.34 -4.41
C LYS A 33 45.46 -120.88 -4.41
N ILE A 34 46.71 -120.62 -4.06
CA ILE A 34 47.33 -119.30 -4.16
C ILE A 34 47.41 -118.88 -5.63
N SER A 35 47.85 -119.76 -6.53
CA SER A 35 47.91 -119.47 -7.96
C SER A 35 46.52 -119.16 -8.55
N GLU A 36 45.50 -119.90 -8.12
CA GLU A 36 44.11 -119.66 -8.51
C GLU A 36 43.61 -118.31 -7.99
N ASN A 37 43.84 -118.00 -6.70
CA ASN A 37 43.51 -116.70 -6.11
C ASN A 37 44.22 -115.54 -6.81
N LEU A 38 45.49 -115.70 -7.16
CA LEU A 38 46.31 -114.68 -7.83
C LEU A 38 45.82 -114.46 -9.27
N SER A 39 45.41 -115.53 -9.96
CA SER A 39 44.76 -115.45 -11.27
C SER A 39 43.38 -114.77 -11.19
N CYS A 40 42.59 -115.05 -10.15
CA CYS A 40 41.32 -114.37 -9.90
C CYS A 40 41.54 -112.87 -9.63
N LEU A 41 42.47 -112.53 -8.74
CA LEU A 41 42.81 -111.14 -8.43
C LEU A 41 43.33 -110.38 -9.65
N GLN A 42 44.15 -111.02 -10.50
CA GLN A 42 44.64 -110.39 -11.73
C GLN A 42 43.50 -110.13 -12.73
N THR A 43 42.56 -111.08 -12.85
CA THR A 43 41.35 -110.87 -13.66
C THR A 43 40.50 -109.73 -13.12
N SER A 44 40.27 -109.68 -11.80
CA SER A 44 39.54 -108.59 -11.14
C SER A 44 40.23 -107.24 -11.29
N LEU A 45 41.56 -107.18 -11.19
CA LEU A 45 42.33 -105.95 -11.37
C LEU A 45 42.23 -105.44 -12.81
N ASN A 46 42.36 -106.33 -13.79
CA ASN A 46 42.20 -105.98 -15.20
C ASN A 46 40.77 -105.50 -15.50
N GLN A 47 39.76 -106.16 -14.94
CA GLN A 47 38.36 -105.74 -15.05
C GLN A 47 38.15 -104.34 -14.44
N TRP A 48 38.72 -104.08 -13.26
CA TRP A 48 38.63 -102.78 -12.60
C TRP A 48 39.34 -101.68 -13.41
N LEU A 49 40.49 -101.98 -14.02
CA LEU A 49 41.21 -101.04 -14.87
C LEU A 49 40.39 -100.64 -16.11
N GLU A 50 39.71 -101.59 -16.75
CA GLU A 50 38.80 -101.31 -17.86
C GLU A 50 37.57 -100.50 -17.42
N GLU A 51 36.98 -100.81 -16.26
CA GLU A 51 35.87 -100.04 -15.69
C GLU A 51 36.26 -98.59 -15.37
N VAL A 52 37.43 -98.39 -14.76
CA VAL A 52 37.95 -97.04 -14.49
C VAL A 52 38.25 -96.30 -15.80
N GLY A 53 38.86 -96.95 -16.78
CA GLY A 53 39.17 -96.34 -18.08
C GLY A 53 37.91 -95.99 -18.89
N THR A 54 36.85 -96.79 -18.80
CA THR A 54 35.55 -96.49 -19.43
C THR A 54 34.82 -95.37 -18.70
N LEU A 55 34.86 -95.34 -17.36
CA LEU A 55 34.30 -94.24 -16.56
C LEU A 55 35.02 -92.91 -16.83
N GLU A 56 36.35 -92.91 -16.89
CA GLU A 56 37.14 -91.72 -17.21
C GLU A 56 36.79 -91.17 -18.61
N LYS A 57 36.74 -92.04 -19.63
CA LYS A 57 36.36 -91.63 -20.99
C LYS A 57 34.94 -91.06 -21.03
N THR A 58 34.00 -91.68 -20.32
CA THR A 58 32.59 -91.25 -20.28
C THR A 58 32.46 -89.89 -19.59
N THR A 59 33.05 -89.74 -18.40
CA THR A 59 33.04 -88.48 -17.65
C THR A 59 33.77 -87.36 -18.37
N HIS A 60 34.90 -87.64 -19.04
CA HIS A 60 35.60 -86.66 -19.87
C HIS A 60 34.73 -86.18 -21.04
N LYS A 61 34.02 -87.10 -21.71
CA LYS A 61 33.09 -86.75 -22.79
C LYS A 61 31.94 -85.89 -22.27
N GLU A 62 31.32 -86.26 -21.17
CA GLU A 62 30.23 -85.49 -20.54
C GLU A 62 30.69 -84.10 -20.11
N LEU A 63 31.88 -83.98 -19.51
CA LEU A 63 32.45 -82.70 -19.12
C LEU A 63 32.73 -81.81 -20.33
N LYS A 64 33.26 -82.39 -21.41
CA LYS A 64 33.52 -81.67 -22.67
C LYS A 64 32.21 -81.18 -23.29
N ASP A 65 31.19 -82.03 -23.36
CA ASP A 65 29.88 -81.67 -23.90
C ASP A 65 29.19 -80.59 -23.03
N ALA A 66 29.30 -80.68 -21.70
CA ALA A 66 28.80 -79.66 -20.79
C ALA A 66 29.53 -78.32 -20.96
N THR A 67 30.85 -78.36 -21.13
CA THR A 67 31.68 -77.16 -21.36
C THR A 67 31.29 -76.47 -22.67
N LEU A 68 31.06 -77.24 -23.75
CA LEU A 68 30.59 -76.70 -25.03
C LEU A 68 29.21 -76.05 -24.88
N LYS A 69 28.26 -76.70 -24.22
CA LYS A 69 26.92 -76.13 -23.95
C LYS A 69 27.00 -74.84 -23.15
N ILE A 70 27.85 -74.78 -22.12
CA ILE A 70 28.07 -73.56 -21.33
C ILE A 70 28.65 -72.46 -22.21
N SER A 71 29.62 -72.77 -23.07
CA SER A 71 30.20 -71.81 -24.01
C SER A 71 29.14 -71.24 -24.96
N ASP A 72 28.28 -72.09 -25.53
CA ASP A 72 27.20 -71.66 -26.42
C ASP A 72 26.18 -70.78 -25.69
N HIS A 73 25.80 -71.16 -24.46
CA HIS A 73 24.90 -70.37 -23.63
C HIS A 73 25.50 -69.01 -23.26
N LEU A 74 26.79 -68.96 -22.92
CA LEU A 74 27.50 -67.71 -22.61
C LEU A 74 27.59 -66.80 -23.85
N SER A 75 27.83 -67.36 -25.03
CA SER A 75 27.81 -66.60 -26.28
C SER A 75 26.43 -66.04 -26.56
N GLY A 76 25.38 -66.85 -26.43
CA GLY A 76 23.99 -66.41 -26.62
C GLY A 76 23.57 -65.34 -25.61
N LEU A 77 24.01 -65.47 -24.35
CA LEU A 77 23.79 -64.46 -23.32
C LEU A 77 24.51 -63.15 -23.64
N SER A 78 25.76 -63.21 -24.12
CA SER A 78 26.52 -62.02 -24.54
C SER A 78 25.78 -61.24 -25.63
N THR A 79 25.31 -61.93 -26.67
CA THR A 79 24.53 -61.30 -27.75
C THR A 79 23.23 -60.71 -27.21
N CYS A 80 22.50 -61.43 -26.37
CA CYS A 80 21.26 -60.92 -25.76
C CYS A 80 21.50 -59.67 -24.90
N VAL A 81 22.61 -59.62 -24.15
CA VAL A 81 23.00 -58.44 -23.37
C VAL A 81 23.32 -57.26 -24.28
N GLU A 82 24.06 -57.48 -25.37
CA GLU A 82 24.39 -56.44 -26.36
C GLU A 82 23.13 -55.86 -27.02
N ASP A 83 22.20 -56.72 -27.45
CA ASP A 83 20.93 -56.31 -28.04
C ASP A 83 20.10 -55.49 -27.04
N SER A 84 19.95 -55.98 -25.80
CA SER A 84 19.21 -55.27 -24.76
C SER A 84 19.83 -53.90 -24.42
N GLN A 85 21.16 -53.80 -24.52
CA GLN A 85 21.88 -52.56 -24.29
C GLN A 85 21.64 -51.56 -25.42
N GLU A 86 21.58 -52.00 -26.67
CA GLU A 86 21.26 -51.11 -27.79
C GLU A 86 19.79 -50.67 -27.76
N ASP A 87 18.85 -51.56 -27.45
CA ASP A 87 17.44 -51.22 -27.23
C ASP A 87 17.30 -50.14 -26.14
N ALA A 88 18.02 -50.30 -25.03
CA ALA A 88 18.04 -49.30 -23.95
C ALA A 88 18.62 -47.95 -24.42
N ARG A 89 19.67 -47.96 -25.24
CA ARG A 89 20.24 -46.73 -25.83
C ARG A 89 19.26 -46.07 -26.81
N GLU A 90 18.58 -46.84 -27.65
CA GLU A 90 17.58 -46.33 -28.59
C GLU A 90 16.40 -45.71 -27.85
N ALA A 91 15.87 -46.39 -26.84
CA ALA A 91 14.81 -45.85 -25.97
C ALA A 91 15.24 -44.54 -25.29
N ALA A 92 16.49 -44.47 -24.81
CA ALA A 92 17.04 -43.24 -24.23
C ALA A 92 17.17 -42.10 -25.25
N ARG A 93 17.60 -42.39 -26.50
CA ARG A 93 17.66 -41.39 -27.59
C ARG A 93 16.26 -40.88 -27.95
N ASN A 94 15.28 -41.78 -28.04
CA ASN A 94 13.89 -41.43 -28.38
C ASN A 94 13.25 -40.55 -27.31
N THR A 95 13.38 -40.92 -26.04
CA THR A 95 12.85 -40.12 -24.91
C THR A 95 13.52 -38.75 -24.82
N LYS A 96 14.85 -38.66 -25.02
CA LYS A 96 15.56 -37.39 -25.10
C LYS A 96 15.01 -36.50 -26.23
N GLY A 97 14.85 -37.04 -27.43
CA GLY A 97 14.31 -36.30 -28.57
C GLY A 97 12.88 -35.79 -28.32
N GLN A 98 12.04 -36.61 -27.68
CA GLN A 98 10.68 -36.20 -27.27
C GLN A 98 10.72 -35.05 -26.25
N LEU A 99 11.59 -35.12 -25.24
CA LEU A 99 11.75 -34.04 -24.25
C LEU A 99 12.23 -32.74 -24.89
N GLU A 100 13.20 -32.80 -25.80
CA GLU A 100 13.69 -31.61 -26.53
C GLU A 100 12.58 -30.98 -27.39
N ALA A 101 11.76 -31.79 -28.07
CA ALA A 101 10.63 -31.32 -28.85
C ALA A 101 9.54 -30.65 -27.99
N GLN A 102 9.24 -31.23 -26.82
CA GLN A 102 8.31 -30.65 -25.85
C GLN A 102 8.85 -29.32 -25.28
N LEU A 103 10.12 -29.27 -24.91
CA LEU A 103 10.77 -28.06 -24.40
C LEU A 103 10.71 -26.92 -25.44
N SER A 104 11.04 -27.22 -26.70
CA SER A 104 10.91 -26.26 -27.81
C SER A 104 9.47 -25.76 -28.00
N THR A 105 8.49 -26.64 -27.86
CA THR A 105 7.07 -26.27 -27.98
C THR A 105 6.62 -25.37 -26.83
N LEU A 106 6.98 -25.71 -25.59
CA LEU A 106 6.68 -24.91 -24.41
C LEU A 106 7.35 -23.53 -24.47
N SER A 107 8.61 -23.46 -24.93
CA SER A 107 9.31 -22.18 -25.12
C SER A 107 8.55 -21.26 -26.09
N LYS A 108 8.11 -21.79 -27.24
CA LYS A 108 7.33 -21.01 -28.22
C LYS A 108 5.98 -20.55 -27.66
N GLN A 109 5.33 -21.38 -26.84
CA GLN A 109 4.08 -20.99 -26.18
C GLN A 109 4.31 -19.88 -25.16
N LEU A 110 5.41 -19.95 -24.41
CA LEU A 110 5.79 -18.93 -23.44
C LEU A 110 6.05 -17.59 -24.13
N ASP A 111 6.84 -17.57 -25.20
CA ASP A 111 7.11 -16.36 -26.00
C ASP A 111 5.83 -15.73 -26.54
N ARG A 112 4.88 -16.58 -26.99
CA ARG A 112 3.59 -16.12 -27.50
C ARG A 112 2.72 -15.51 -26.39
N ILE A 113 2.69 -16.11 -25.21
CA ILE A 113 1.96 -15.57 -24.05
C ILE A 113 2.58 -14.23 -23.63
N GLU A 114 3.90 -14.18 -23.49
CA GLU A 114 4.66 -12.99 -23.13
C GLU A 114 4.41 -11.85 -24.12
N THR A 115 4.48 -12.13 -25.41
CA THR A 115 4.36 -11.09 -26.44
C THR A 115 2.92 -10.65 -26.67
N GLN A 116 1.96 -11.58 -26.75
CA GLN A 116 0.60 -11.26 -27.21
C GLN A 116 -0.36 -10.96 -26.06
N SER A 117 -0.39 -11.83 -25.05
CA SER A 117 -1.38 -11.71 -23.97
C SER A 117 -1.06 -10.54 -23.05
N PHE A 118 0.20 -10.42 -22.62
CA PHE A 118 0.61 -9.30 -21.76
C PHE A 118 0.57 -7.95 -22.49
N ALA A 119 0.95 -7.88 -23.77
CA ALA A 119 0.87 -6.62 -24.53
C ALA A 119 -0.58 -6.16 -24.72
N ALA A 120 -1.50 -7.08 -25.04
CA ALA A 120 -2.93 -6.77 -25.16
C ALA A 120 -3.50 -6.31 -23.80
N ALA A 121 -3.24 -7.06 -22.73
CA ALA A 121 -3.70 -6.71 -21.39
C ALA A 121 -3.13 -5.36 -20.92
N ASN A 122 -1.85 -5.08 -21.18
CA ASN A 122 -1.24 -3.78 -20.85
C ASN A 122 -1.86 -2.63 -21.63
N LYS A 123 -2.20 -2.84 -22.91
CA LYS A 123 -2.87 -1.82 -23.72
C LYS A 123 -4.27 -1.51 -23.17
N GLU A 124 -5.05 -2.54 -22.86
CA GLU A 124 -6.39 -2.39 -22.26
C GLU A 124 -6.33 -1.71 -20.90
N LEU A 125 -5.41 -2.15 -20.03
CA LEU A 125 -5.20 -1.57 -18.71
C LEU A 125 -4.81 -0.09 -18.81
N LYS A 126 -3.92 0.27 -19.75
CA LYS A 126 -3.51 1.66 -19.97
C LYS A 126 -4.69 2.54 -20.43
N ILE A 127 -5.57 2.02 -21.28
CA ILE A 127 -6.79 2.73 -21.71
C ILE A 127 -7.75 2.90 -20.53
N ALA A 128 -8.00 1.83 -19.78
CA ALA A 128 -8.88 1.87 -18.62
C ALA A 128 -8.41 2.89 -17.57
N ILE A 129 -7.13 2.85 -17.19
CA ILE A 129 -6.54 3.82 -16.25
C ILE A 129 -6.71 5.25 -16.76
N LYS A 130 -6.46 5.49 -18.05
CA LYS A 130 -6.59 6.82 -18.66
C LYS A 130 -8.03 7.34 -18.61
N GLU A 131 -9.01 6.51 -18.94
CA GLU A 131 -10.42 6.94 -18.92
C GLU A 131 -10.95 7.11 -17.49
N THR A 132 -10.57 6.24 -16.56
CA THR A 132 -10.94 6.36 -15.14
C THR A 132 -10.36 7.62 -14.53
N THR A 133 -9.07 7.90 -14.74
CA THR A 133 -8.42 9.13 -14.22
C THR A 133 -9.04 10.39 -14.81
N LYS A 134 -9.28 10.42 -16.12
CA LYS A 134 -9.97 11.54 -16.78
C LYS A 134 -11.36 11.79 -16.22
N THR A 135 -12.14 10.73 -15.99
CA THR A 135 -13.50 10.83 -15.45
C THR A 135 -13.49 11.34 -14.02
N HIS A 136 -12.61 10.80 -13.18
CA HIS A 136 -12.45 11.23 -11.79
C HIS A 136 -12.04 12.71 -11.69
N MET A 137 -11.05 13.13 -12.49
CA MET A 137 -10.62 14.53 -12.53
C MET A 137 -11.74 15.48 -12.98
N ALA A 138 -12.56 15.09 -13.96
CA ALA A 138 -13.68 15.90 -14.42
C ALA A 138 -14.79 16.05 -13.38
N GLN A 139 -15.04 15.00 -12.60
CA GLN A 139 -16.01 15.03 -11.49
C GLN A 139 -15.52 15.91 -10.34
N GLU A 140 -14.26 15.73 -9.93
CA GLU A 140 -13.66 16.54 -8.86
C GLU A 140 -13.62 18.02 -9.24
N LEU A 141 -13.20 18.34 -10.46
CA LEU A 141 -13.17 19.72 -10.95
C LEU A 141 -14.57 20.36 -10.95
N ARG A 142 -15.60 19.59 -11.30
CA ARG A 142 -16.99 20.07 -11.27
C ARG A 142 -17.46 20.34 -9.85
N ALA A 143 -17.20 19.43 -8.92
CA ALA A 143 -17.55 19.59 -7.51
C ALA A 143 -16.87 20.82 -6.90
N GLN A 144 -15.56 20.99 -7.14
CA GLN A 144 -14.82 22.16 -6.67
C GLN A 144 -15.32 23.47 -7.29
N TYR A 145 -15.71 23.45 -8.57
CA TYR A 145 -16.29 24.62 -9.22
C TYR A 145 -17.65 25.01 -8.61
N GLU A 146 -18.52 24.03 -8.35
CA GLU A 146 -19.82 24.28 -7.71
C GLU A 146 -19.65 24.83 -6.28
N GLU A 147 -18.71 24.29 -5.51
CA GLU A 147 -18.37 24.80 -4.18
C GLU A 147 -17.85 26.25 -4.25
N LEU A 148 -16.92 26.53 -5.16
CA LEU A 148 -16.36 27.87 -5.36
C LEU A 148 -17.45 28.89 -5.72
N VAL A 149 -18.38 28.52 -6.61
CA VAL A 149 -19.51 29.37 -6.99
C VAL A 149 -20.40 29.65 -5.78
N ASN A 150 -20.69 28.64 -4.96
CA ASN A 150 -21.50 28.80 -3.74
C ASN A 150 -20.82 29.70 -2.71
N VAL A 151 -19.52 29.51 -2.46
CA VAL A 151 -18.72 30.36 -1.57
C VAL A 151 -18.69 31.80 -2.08
N THR A 152 -18.44 31.99 -3.38
CA THR A 152 -18.42 33.33 -4.00
C THR A 152 -19.75 34.04 -3.86
N LYS A 153 -20.87 33.33 -4.08
CA LYS A 153 -22.22 33.86 -3.90
C LYS A 153 -22.47 34.25 -2.45
N SER A 154 -22.12 33.39 -1.49
CA SER A 154 -22.28 33.66 -0.06
C SER A 154 -21.49 34.90 0.38
N VAL A 155 -20.25 35.03 -0.08
CA VAL A 155 -19.42 36.22 0.18
C VAL A 155 -20.04 37.47 -0.45
N SER A 156 -20.52 37.38 -1.69
CA SER A 156 -21.21 38.49 -2.37
C SER A 156 -22.46 38.93 -1.61
N ASP A 157 -23.32 37.99 -1.20
CA ASP A 157 -24.55 38.26 -0.46
C ASP A 157 -24.24 38.92 0.89
N CYS A 158 -23.20 38.45 1.58
CA CYS A 158 -22.69 39.04 2.82
C CYS A 158 -22.24 40.50 2.61
N VAL A 159 -21.40 40.76 1.59
CA VAL A 159 -20.92 42.10 1.25
C VAL A 159 -22.07 43.03 0.87
N LEU A 160 -23.02 42.56 0.05
CA LEU A 160 -24.20 43.32 -0.32
C LEU A 160 -25.06 43.66 0.91
N GLY A 161 -25.21 42.74 1.86
CA GLY A 161 -25.90 42.98 3.12
C GLY A 161 -25.30 44.13 3.94
N PHE A 162 -23.96 44.21 4.02
CA PHE A 162 -23.28 45.31 4.70
C PHE A 162 -23.35 46.63 3.93
N CYS A 163 -23.25 46.60 2.59
CA CYS A 163 -23.30 47.80 1.76
C CYS A 163 -24.72 48.37 1.57
N ALA A 164 -25.76 47.55 1.77
CA ALA A 164 -27.16 47.92 1.59
C ALA A 164 -27.77 48.67 2.79
N ASN A 165 -27.09 48.71 3.94
CA ASN A 165 -27.57 49.45 5.10
C ASN A 165 -27.58 50.95 4.81
N LYS A 166 -28.78 51.50 4.61
CA LYS A 166 -29.04 52.93 4.36
C LYS A 166 -29.27 53.71 5.66
N LYS A 167 -29.33 53.03 6.79
CA LYS A 167 -29.73 53.61 8.07
C LYS A 167 -28.83 53.13 9.19
N PHE A 168 -28.43 54.07 10.02
CA PHE A 168 -27.63 53.88 11.21
C PHE A 168 -28.39 54.42 12.41
N HIS A 169 -28.38 53.66 13.50
CA HIS A 169 -28.97 54.03 14.78
C HIS A 169 -27.91 53.95 15.86
N TRP A 170 -27.78 55.03 16.63
CA TRP A 170 -26.82 55.12 17.71
C TRP A 170 -27.55 55.53 19.00
N TYR A 171 -27.48 54.66 20.00
CA TYR A 171 -27.96 54.95 21.35
C TYR A 171 -26.77 55.46 22.15
N LEU A 172 -26.65 56.79 22.21
CA LEU A 172 -25.67 57.44 23.08
C LEU A 172 -26.06 57.18 24.53
N LYS A 173 -25.15 56.63 25.33
CA LYS A 173 -25.29 56.51 26.79
C LYS A 173 -24.49 57.62 27.49
N GLY A 174 -24.83 57.97 28.73
CA GLY A 174 -24.13 59.01 29.47
C GLY A 174 -24.54 60.42 29.03
N TRP A 175 -25.79 60.62 28.65
CA TRP A 175 -26.32 61.91 28.20
C TRP A 175 -26.18 63.00 29.27
N GLU A 176 -26.46 62.67 30.53
CA GLU A 176 -26.36 63.57 31.68
C GLU A 176 -24.91 64.03 31.90
N ASP A 177 -23.98 63.07 31.94
CA ASP A 177 -22.55 63.36 32.11
C ASP A 177 -21.99 64.18 30.95
N LEU A 178 -22.45 63.91 29.73
CA LEU A 178 -22.04 64.67 28.54
C LEU A 178 -22.47 66.14 28.65
N LYS A 179 -23.72 66.41 29.05
CA LYS A 179 -24.22 67.78 29.26
C LYS A 179 -23.47 68.49 30.38
N LYS A 180 -23.32 67.83 31.53
CA LYS A 180 -22.59 68.38 32.68
C LYS A 180 -21.16 68.76 32.28
N SER A 181 -20.45 67.85 31.62
CA SER A 181 -19.10 68.08 31.11
C SER A 181 -19.05 69.27 30.16
N ALA A 182 -20.04 69.40 29.27
CA ALA A 182 -20.11 70.52 28.33
C ALA A 182 -20.38 71.87 29.03
N LEU A 183 -21.19 71.89 30.09
CA LEU A 183 -21.44 73.10 30.89
C LEU A 183 -20.20 73.54 31.68
N GLU A 184 -19.40 72.59 32.15
CA GLU A 184 -18.15 72.85 32.89
C GLU A 184 -17.03 73.31 31.96
N THR A 185 -16.81 72.58 30.86
CA THR A 185 -15.66 72.80 29.95
C THR A 185 -15.96 73.74 28.78
N GLY A 186 -17.24 74.06 28.54
CA GLY A 186 -17.71 74.89 27.43
C GLY A 186 -18.05 74.12 26.15
N LEU A 187 -17.37 73.00 25.89
CA LEU A 187 -17.59 72.15 24.72
C LEU A 187 -17.26 70.70 25.03
N LYS A 188 -18.17 69.78 24.73
CA LYS A 188 -17.89 68.33 24.77
C LYS A 188 -18.34 67.66 23.48
N ARG A 189 -17.46 66.83 22.91
CA ARG A 189 -17.74 66.00 21.73
C ARG A 189 -17.78 64.52 22.11
N THR A 190 -18.62 63.76 21.42
CA THR A 190 -18.54 62.30 21.41
C THR A 190 -18.91 61.76 20.03
N ASP A 191 -18.25 60.68 19.63
CA ASP A 191 -18.36 60.07 18.32
C ASP A 191 -19.07 58.71 18.43
N SER A 192 -19.85 58.36 17.42
CA SER A 192 -20.45 57.04 17.29
C SER A 192 -19.41 56.00 16.84
N PRO A 193 -19.69 54.70 17.00
CA PRO A 193 -18.95 53.67 16.27
C PRO A 193 -18.95 53.94 14.76
N PHE A 194 -17.91 53.46 14.08
CA PHE A 194 -17.82 53.47 12.63
C PHE A 194 -18.80 52.46 12.02
N LEU A 195 -19.44 52.85 10.92
CA LEU A 195 -20.30 51.97 10.15
C LEU A 195 -20.18 52.27 8.65
N TYR A 196 -20.29 51.23 7.83
CA TYR A 196 -20.42 51.37 6.40
C TYR A 196 -21.87 51.68 6.02
N VAL A 197 -22.10 52.85 5.40
CA VAL A 197 -23.41 53.26 4.86
C VAL A 197 -23.25 53.51 3.37
N CYS A 198 -24.02 52.79 2.55
CA CYS A 198 -23.87 52.79 1.08
C CYS A 198 -22.42 52.55 0.60
N GLY A 199 -21.65 51.76 1.36
CA GLY A 199 -20.24 51.47 1.09
C GLY A 199 -19.23 52.47 1.63
N TYR A 200 -19.65 53.64 2.14
CA TYR A 200 -18.76 54.65 2.74
C TYR A 200 -18.60 54.39 4.24
N ASN A 201 -17.37 54.45 4.76
CA ASN A 201 -17.09 54.36 6.19
C ASN A 201 -17.42 55.70 6.87
N VAL A 202 -18.45 55.73 7.70
CA VAL A 202 -18.95 56.96 8.34
C VAL A 202 -19.10 56.82 9.85
N CYS A 203 -19.04 57.94 10.55
CA CYS A 203 -19.55 58.06 11.91
C CYS A 203 -20.46 59.28 12.04
N LEU A 204 -21.33 59.25 13.04
CA LEU A 204 -21.95 60.45 13.59
C LEU A 204 -21.08 60.98 14.71
N PHE A 205 -21.02 62.30 14.86
CA PHE A 205 -20.57 62.88 16.10
C PHE A 205 -21.50 63.99 16.55
N ILE A 206 -21.59 64.13 17.85
CA ILE A 206 -22.34 65.20 18.49
C ILE A 206 -21.39 66.10 19.26
N GLU A 207 -21.75 67.38 19.31
CA GLU A 207 -21.09 68.34 20.16
C GLU A 207 -22.13 69.06 21.00
N LEU A 208 -21.89 69.13 22.30
CA LEU A 208 -22.63 69.99 23.21
C LEU A 208 -21.81 71.24 23.47
N ARG A 209 -22.38 72.40 23.12
CA ARG A 209 -21.76 73.71 23.29
C ARG A 209 -22.49 74.50 24.36
N LYS A 210 -21.76 75.05 25.33
CA LYS A 210 -22.34 75.94 26.33
C LYS A 210 -22.75 77.27 25.69
N ALA A 211 -24.01 77.65 25.87
CA ALA A 211 -24.54 78.95 25.48
C ALA A 211 -25.56 79.40 26.54
N GLU A 212 -25.38 80.60 27.10
CA GLU A 212 -26.34 81.23 28.02
C GLU A 212 -26.84 80.34 29.18
N GLY A 213 -25.95 79.51 29.74
CA GLY A 213 -26.29 78.62 30.86
C GLY A 213 -26.97 77.30 30.48
N GLN A 214 -27.17 77.04 29.20
CA GLN A 214 -27.65 75.74 28.67
C GLN A 214 -26.65 75.16 27.65
N THR A 215 -26.92 73.94 27.16
CA THR A 215 -26.13 73.31 26.10
C THR A 215 -26.91 73.21 24.79
N ILE A 216 -26.30 73.65 23.70
CA ILE A 216 -26.80 73.48 22.34
C ILE A 216 -26.21 72.18 21.77
N LEU A 217 -27.07 71.32 21.24
CA LEU A 217 -26.70 70.11 20.52
C LEU A 217 -26.41 70.43 19.05
N ALA A 218 -25.17 70.21 18.65
CA ALA A 218 -24.74 70.12 17.27
C ALA A 218 -24.57 68.65 16.88
N MET A 219 -24.86 68.31 15.62
CA MET A 219 -24.72 66.94 15.12
C MET A 219 -24.23 66.95 13.68
N PHE A 220 -23.26 66.09 13.40
CA PHE A 220 -22.56 66.02 12.13
C PHE A 220 -22.30 64.57 11.72
N MET A 221 -22.28 64.33 10.42
CA MET A 221 -21.72 63.12 9.81
C MET A 221 -20.28 63.38 9.40
N ARG A 222 -19.42 62.37 9.56
CA ARG A 222 -18.05 62.40 9.08
C ARG A 222 -17.74 61.15 8.26
N ILE A 223 -16.97 61.34 7.18
CA ILE A 223 -16.49 60.24 6.34
C ILE A 223 -15.03 59.94 6.72
N HIS A 224 -14.74 58.66 6.93
CA HIS A 224 -13.44 58.11 7.29
C HIS A 224 -12.90 57.25 6.13
N PRO A 225 -11.58 56.98 6.09
CA PRO A 225 -11.01 56.04 5.14
C PRO A 225 -11.68 54.68 5.24
N GLY A 226 -12.14 54.18 4.10
CA GLY A 226 -12.81 52.90 3.95
C GLY A 226 -12.04 51.96 3.03
N VAL A 227 -12.17 50.65 3.26
CA VAL A 227 -11.53 49.62 2.42
C VAL A 227 -12.03 49.63 0.97
N ASN A 228 -13.16 50.28 0.70
CA ASN A 228 -13.83 50.33 -0.58
C ASN A 228 -13.68 51.68 -1.31
N ASP A 229 -12.96 52.66 -0.75
CA ASP A 229 -12.97 54.04 -1.23
C ASP A 229 -12.58 54.17 -2.71
N SER A 230 -11.64 53.34 -3.19
CA SER A 230 -11.20 53.33 -4.60
C SER A 230 -12.28 52.86 -5.60
N LYS A 231 -13.33 52.18 -5.13
CA LYS A 231 -14.44 51.66 -5.95
C LYS A 231 -15.69 52.54 -5.85
N LEU A 232 -15.70 53.53 -4.96
CA LEU A 232 -16.85 54.40 -4.72
C LEU A 232 -16.76 55.68 -5.56
N LYS A 233 -17.90 56.37 -5.68
CA LYS A 233 -17.98 57.65 -6.40
C LYS A 233 -17.56 58.77 -5.45
N TRP A 234 -16.68 59.64 -5.92
CA TRP A 234 -16.26 60.83 -5.18
C TRP A 234 -16.43 62.09 -6.04
N PRO A 235 -16.76 63.24 -5.42
CA PRO A 235 -17.10 63.42 -4.00
C PRO A 235 -18.42 62.73 -3.61
N PHE A 236 -18.59 62.46 -2.32
CA PHE A 236 -19.83 61.90 -1.77
C PHE A 236 -21.00 62.84 -2.08
N SER A 237 -22.03 62.32 -2.75
CA SER A 237 -23.11 63.13 -3.32
C SER A 237 -24.51 62.70 -2.87
N LYS A 238 -24.63 61.75 -1.94
CA LYS A 238 -25.92 61.20 -1.51
C LYS A 238 -26.56 62.09 -0.46
N THR A 239 -27.82 62.49 -0.65
CA THR A 239 -28.60 63.16 0.38
C THR A 239 -28.67 62.31 1.64
N PHE A 240 -28.54 62.93 2.79
CA PHE A 240 -28.70 62.23 4.06
C PHE A 240 -29.43 63.07 5.09
N THR A 241 -30.10 62.39 6.00
CA THR A 241 -30.75 62.96 7.17
C THR A 241 -30.07 62.43 8.42
N LEU A 242 -29.70 63.32 9.33
CA LEU A 242 -29.26 62.96 10.67
C LEU A 242 -30.14 63.63 11.72
N GLY A 243 -30.15 63.09 12.94
CA GLY A 243 -30.90 63.70 14.01
C GLY A 243 -31.15 62.80 15.20
N VAL A 244 -32.14 63.20 16.01
CA VAL A 244 -32.59 62.50 17.22
C VAL A 244 -34.04 62.04 17.05
N ILE A 245 -34.34 60.83 17.48
CA ILE A 245 -35.67 60.21 17.42
C ILE A 245 -36.22 60.07 18.84
N HIS A 246 -37.50 60.41 19.03
CA HIS A 246 -38.14 60.21 20.32
C HIS A 246 -38.34 58.70 20.59
N PRO A 247 -37.94 58.19 21.76
CA PRO A 247 -37.86 56.74 22.01
C PRO A 247 -39.22 56.02 21.96
N LYS A 248 -40.32 56.71 22.32
CA LYS A 248 -41.68 56.15 22.30
C LYS A 248 -42.49 56.52 21.05
N ASP A 249 -42.12 57.59 20.38
CA ASP A 249 -42.87 58.14 19.23
C ASP A 249 -41.89 58.37 18.09
N LYS A 250 -41.74 57.37 17.22
CA LYS A 250 -40.77 57.41 16.13
C LYS A 250 -41.13 58.44 15.05
N ALA A 251 -42.32 59.06 15.07
CA ALA A 251 -42.67 60.15 14.16
C ALA A 251 -42.10 61.49 14.66
N LYS A 252 -41.98 61.67 15.98
CA LYS A 252 -41.39 62.86 16.59
C LYS A 252 -39.87 62.81 16.51
N ARG A 253 -39.28 63.71 15.71
CA ARG A 253 -37.84 63.77 15.43
C ARG A 253 -37.34 65.21 15.38
N LYS A 254 -36.09 65.44 15.79
CA LYS A 254 -35.34 66.67 15.49
C LYS A 254 -34.31 66.28 14.43
N ILE A 255 -34.40 66.85 13.23
CA ILE A 255 -33.62 66.40 12.06
C ILE A 255 -32.87 67.55 11.40
N CYS A 256 -31.78 67.20 10.74
CA CYS A 256 -31.10 68.00 9.75
C CYS A 256 -30.94 67.15 8.49
N GLU A 257 -31.46 67.67 7.39
CA GLU A 257 -31.25 67.14 6.06
C GLU A 257 -30.07 67.87 5.41
N ALA A 258 -29.25 67.12 4.68
CA ALA A 258 -28.07 67.62 4.00
C ALA A 258 -28.09 67.15 2.56
N HIS A 259 -27.76 68.06 1.63
CA HIS A 259 -27.63 67.80 0.20
C HIS A 259 -26.17 67.96 -0.26
N PRO A 260 -25.30 66.94 -0.08
CA PRO A 260 -23.87 67.03 -0.40
C PRO A 260 -23.55 67.43 -1.84
N SER A 261 -24.45 67.15 -2.79
CA SER A 261 -24.33 67.58 -4.19
C SER A 261 -24.15 69.10 -4.33
N GLU A 262 -24.77 69.89 -3.44
CA GLU A 262 -24.68 71.36 -3.43
C GLU A 262 -23.35 71.88 -2.88
N CYS A 263 -22.59 71.01 -2.20
CA CYS A 263 -21.33 71.34 -1.52
C CYS A 263 -20.19 70.42 -1.99
N SER A 264 -20.27 69.93 -3.23
CA SER A 264 -19.34 68.95 -3.78
C SER A 264 -17.89 69.44 -3.87
N ASP A 265 -17.67 70.76 -3.91
CA ASP A 265 -16.36 71.42 -3.86
C ASP A 265 -15.73 71.43 -2.46
N LYS A 266 -16.52 71.16 -1.41
CA LYS A 266 -16.06 71.23 -0.01
C LYS A 266 -15.32 69.96 0.41
N GLN A 267 -14.36 70.16 1.31
CA GLN A 267 -13.51 69.08 1.85
C GLN A 267 -14.29 68.01 2.64
N TYR A 268 -15.52 68.29 3.08
CA TYR A 268 -16.35 67.36 3.85
C TYR A 268 -16.66 66.05 3.11
N PHE A 269 -16.76 66.12 1.78
CA PHE A 269 -17.26 65.04 0.93
C PHE A 269 -16.23 64.46 -0.03
N GLN A 270 -14.98 64.93 0.03
CA GLN A 270 -13.89 64.41 -0.79
C GLN A 270 -13.46 63.02 -0.31
N MET A 271 -12.74 62.28 -1.14
CA MET A 271 -12.15 61.02 -0.69
C MET A 271 -11.13 61.30 0.43
N PRO A 272 -11.29 60.72 1.63
CA PRO A 272 -10.35 60.94 2.74
C PRO A 272 -8.97 60.36 2.39
N LYS A 273 -7.90 61.12 2.66
CA LYS A 273 -6.52 60.77 2.25
C LYS A 273 -5.65 60.17 3.37
N GLN A 274 -5.93 60.51 4.63
CA GLN A 274 -5.14 60.09 5.80
C GLN A 274 -6.06 59.80 6.99
N ASP A 275 -6.52 60.86 7.66
CA ASP A 275 -7.49 60.77 8.74
C ASP A 275 -8.91 60.85 8.16
N SER A 276 -9.82 61.48 8.88
CA SER A 276 -11.18 61.74 8.46
C SER A 276 -11.34 63.09 7.77
N ASN A 277 -12.39 63.24 6.98
CA ASN A 277 -12.84 64.56 6.53
C ASN A 277 -13.32 65.42 7.71
N LEU A 278 -13.56 66.71 7.44
CA LEU A 278 -14.35 67.53 8.36
C LEU A 278 -15.80 67.02 8.42
N GLY A 279 -16.49 67.28 9.52
CA GLY A 279 -17.90 66.91 9.69
C GLY A 279 -18.86 67.85 8.98
N PHE A 280 -19.94 67.30 8.41
CA PHE A 280 -21.04 68.08 7.83
C PHE A 280 -22.37 67.75 8.50
N GLY A 281 -23.18 68.77 8.78
CA GLY A 281 -24.42 68.67 9.54
C GLY A 281 -24.84 70.03 10.06
N THR A 282 -25.43 70.08 11.25
CA THR A 282 -25.96 71.33 11.82
C THR A 282 -25.26 71.69 13.14
N PRO A 283 -24.84 72.96 13.32
CA PRO A 283 -24.29 73.45 14.59
C PRO A 283 -25.36 73.66 15.68
N THR A 284 -26.65 73.64 15.33
CA THR A 284 -27.75 74.00 16.22
C THR A 284 -28.97 73.11 15.95
N LEU A 285 -28.87 71.81 16.23
CA LEU A 285 -29.97 70.86 16.02
C LEU A 285 -31.13 71.10 17.01
N SER A 286 -30.81 71.27 18.29
CA SER A 286 -31.76 71.58 19.38
C SER A 286 -30.99 71.98 20.65
N THR A 287 -31.71 72.38 21.70
CA THR A 287 -31.13 72.58 23.04
C THR A 287 -31.36 71.33 23.89
N ALA A 288 -30.46 71.06 24.85
CA ALA A 288 -30.65 69.94 25.78
C ALA A 288 -31.98 70.06 26.55
N ASN A 289 -32.31 71.27 27.02
CA ASN A 289 -33.54 71.56 27.75
C ASN A 289 -34.80 71.26 26.91
N GLU A 290 -34.77 71.56 25.61
CA GLU A 290 -35.87 71.24 24.70
C GLU A 290 -36.00 69.73 24.51
N LEU A 291 -34.89 69.02 24.27
CA LEU A 291 -34.88 67.57 24.11
C LEU A 291 -35.43 66.86 25.35
N GLU A 292 -35.07 67.33 26.54
CA GLU A 292 -35.58 66.78 27.82
C GLU A 292 -37.05 67.10 28.03
N ARG A 293 -37.44 68.38 27.88
CA ARG A 293 -38.84 68.81 28.01
C ARG A 293 -39.76 68.04 27.05
N GLU A 294 -39.25 67.70 25.88
CA GLU A 294 -40.00 66.96 24.85
C GLU A 294 -39.89 65.43 24.96
N GLY A 295 -39.12 64.90 25.92
CA GLY A 295 -39.03 63.47 26.22
C GLY A 295 -38.07 62.66 25.33
N PHE A 296 -37.16 63.32 24.60
CA PHE A 296 -36.18 62.63 23.76
C PHE A 296 -35.10 61.90 24.55
N GLY A 297 -34.74 62.42 25.73
CA GLY A 297 -33.83 61.73 26.67
C GLY A 297 -34.60 60.70 27.49
N MET A 298 -34.09 59.45 27.52
CA MET A 298 -34.65 58.36 28.32
C MET A 298 -33.52 57.50 28.86
N ASP A 299 -33.57 57.16 30.15
CA ASP A 299 -32.59 56.30 30.83
C ASP A 299 -31.14 56.70 30.54
N ASP A 300 -30.84 57.99 30.74
CA ASP A 300 -29.52 58.60 30.50
C ASP A 300 -28.98 58.35 29.06
N SER A 301 -29.90 58.21 28.11
CA SER A 301 -29.58 57.89 26.72
C SER A 301 -30.30 58.79 25.72
N LEU A 302 -29.65 58.99 24.56
CA LEU A 302 -30.19 59.75 23.43
C LEU A 302 -30.14 58.90 22.15
N HIS A 303 -31.29 58.73 21.49
CA HIS A 303 -31.38 57.93 20.26
C HIS A 303 -31.09 58.79 19.02
N CYS A 304 -29.86 58.70 18.53
CA CYS A 304 -29.39 59.36 17.32
C CYS A 304 -29.56 58.45 16.09
N PHE A 305 -29.67 59.04 14.90
CA PHE A 305 -29.71 58.28 13.65
C PHE A 305 -29.06 59.03 12.48
N LEU A 306 -28.65 58.27 11.48
CA LEU A 306 -28.27 58.73 10.15
C LEU A 306 -29.04 57.88 9.13
N GLN A 307 -29.56 58.50 8.09
CA GLN A 307 -30.24 57.84 7.00
C GLN A 307 -29.79 58.45 5.67
N VAL A 308 -29.36 57.63 4.74
CA VAL A 308 -28.91 58.06 3.40
C VAL A 308 -29.98 57.70 2.37
N GLU A 309 -30.29 58.65 1.51
CA GLU A 309 -31.28 58.48 0.44
C GLU A 309 -30.72 57.70 -0.75
N THR A 310 -31.64 57.19 -1.58
CA THR A 310 -31.27 56.28 -2.68
C THR A 310 -30.83 57.06 -3.90
#